data_AF-A0A251XCF2-F1
#
_entry.id   AF-A0A251XCF2-F1
#
_cell.length_a   1.000
_cell.length_b   1.000
_cell.length_c   1.000
_cell.angle_alpha   90.00
_cell.angle_beta   90.00
_cell.angle_gamma   90.00
#
_symmetry.space_group_name_H-M   'P 1'
#
loop_
_entity.id
_entity.type
_entity.pdbx_description
1 polymer ?
#
loop_
_entity_poly.entity_id
_entity_poly.type
_entity_poly.pdbx_seq_one_letter_code
_entity_poly.pdbx_strand_id
1 'polypeptide(L)'
;MYADVNVGITDFGVALDAAQWRRAGSPAPTRGVLPEASEIWQHPGSDELLVRTRYGWDRHSAVWHTMTFPEWRTLGFPPVDRRGEHVYERLSWLETVVARRDRGVDAHRVSFDEWSEAGRPTPGTVAAFPGDRYCSVPGSAEIRYVGIAEPNGLALSFERWIAAGSPQASGSC
;
A
#
# COMPACT_ATOMS: atom_id res chain seq x y z
N MET A 1 13.62 -14.67 11.45
CA MET A 1 14.62 -14.85 10.36
C MET A 1 14.01 -15.81 9.35
N TYR A 2 14.43 -15.80 8.09
CA TYR A 2 13.87 -16.69 7.07
C TYR A 2 14.94 -17.58 6.44
N ALA A 3 14.56 -18.79 6.04
CA ALA A 3 15.38 -19.70 5.26
C ALA A 3 14.63 -20.15 4.01
N ASP A 4 15.33 -20.21 2.88
CA ASP A 4 14.78 -20.75 1.63
C ASP A 4 14.68 -22.27 1.70
N VAL A 5 13.54 -22.82 1.27
CA VAL A 5 13.28 -24.25 1.18
C VAL A 5 12.87 -24.57 -0.25
N ASN A 6 13.65 -25.44 -0.89
CA ASN A 6 13.37 -26.01 -2.20
C ASN A 6 12.95 -27.48 -2.02
N VAL A 7 11.75 -27.84 -2.49
CA VAL A 7 11.21 -29.21 -2.41
C VAL A 7 10.93 -29.80 -3.79
N GLY A 8 11.66 -29.36 -4.82
CA GLY A 8 11.60 -29.90 -6.20
C GLY A 8 10.35 -29.55 -7.00
N ILE A 9 9.24 -29.20 -6.33
CA ILE A 9 7.97 -28.77 -6.96
C ILE A 9 7.59 -27.31 -6.64
N THR A 10 8.24 -26.68 -5.64
CA THR A 10 8.01 -25.28 -5.24
C THR A 10 9.14 -24.81 -4.34
N ASP A 11 9.33 -23.48 -4.32
CA ASP A 11 10.23 -22.77 -3.41
C ASP A 11 9.43 -21.84 -2.50
N PHE A 12 9.75 -21.85 -1.21
CA PHE A 12 9.13 -20.97 -0.22
C PHE A 12 10.11 -20.65 0.90
N GLY A 13 9.90 -19.51 1.57
CA GLY A 13 10.61 -19.22 2.81
C GLY A 13 9.96 -19.90 4.02
N VAL A 14 10.76 -20.27 5.00
CA VAL A 14 10.30 -20.67 6.34
C VAL A 14 10.81 -19.67 7.37
N ALA A 15 9.89 -19.15 8.18
CA ALA A 15 10.25 -18.35 9.35
C ALA A 15 10.91 -19.25 10.39
N LEU A 16 12.15 -18.94 10.75
CA LEU A 16 12.88 -19.56 11.84
C LEU A 16 12.70 -18.72 13.11
N ASP A 17 12.29 -19.39 14.18
CA ASP A 17 12.42 -18.87 15.53
C ASP A 17 13.90 -18.84 15.98
N ALA A 18 14.18 -18.20 17.11
CA ALA A 18 15.55 -18.06 17.61
C ALA A 18 16.22 -19.40 17.95
N ALA A 19 15.47 -20.41 18.40
CA ALA A 19 16.02 -21.73 18.72
C ALA A 19 16.32 -22.53 17.45
N GLN A 20 15.44 -22.48 16.45
CA GLN A 20 15.63 -23.07 15.14
C GLN A 20 16.82 -22.44 14.41
N TRP A 21 16.95 -21.10 14.44
CA TRP A 21 18.10 -20.41 13.85
C TRP A 21 19.43 -20.81 14.50
N ARG A 22 19.47 -20.88 15.83
CA ARG A 22 20.66 -21.37 16.55
C ARG A 22 20.99 -22.82 16.21
N ARG A 23 19.98 -23.70 16.09
CA ARG A 23 20.16 -25.09 15.66
C ARG A 23 20.70 -25.19 14.23
N ALA A 24 20.34 -24.25 13.36
CA ALA A 24 20.86 -24.16 12.00
C ALA A 24 22.30 -23.60 11.93
N GLY A 25 22.98 -23.40 13.07
CA GLY A 25 24.35 -22.90 13.13
C GLY A 25 24.47 -21.39 13.10
N SER A 26 23.36 -20.67 13.36
CA SER A 26 23.33 -19.21 13.39
C SER A 26 23.93 -18.54 12.13
N PRO A 27 23.54 -18.95 10.91
CA PRO A 27 24.08 -18.36 9.70
C PRO A 27 23.81 -16.86 9.69
N ALA A 28 24.84 -16.09 9.37
CA ALA A 28 24.68 -14.68 9.04
C ALA A 28 23.89 -14.55 7.72
N PRO A 29 23.17 -13.45 7.49
CA PRO A 29 22.65 -13.12 6.16
C PRO A 29 23.83 -13.06 5.18
N THR A 30 23.99 -14.09 4.36
CA THR A 30 25.24 -14.34 3.60
C THR A 30 25.18 -13.88 2.16
N ARG A 31 24.03 -13.40 1.68
CA ARG A 31 23.86 -13.08 0.26
C ARG A 31 23.20 -11.72 0.07
N GLY A 32 23.84 -10.88 -0.74
CA GLY A 32 23.18 -9.77 -1.42
C GLY A 32 22.33 -10.30 -2.57
N VAL A 33 21.41 -11.21 -2.28
CA VAL A 33 20.40 -11.74 -3.21
C VAL A 33 19.07 -11.80 -2.48
N LEU A 34 17.96 -11.72 -3.21
CA LEU A 34 16.64 -11.93 -2.64
C LEU A 34 16.42 -13.41 -2.31
N PRO A 35 15.57 -13.73 -1.31
CA PRO A 35 15.07 -15.09 -1.12
C PRO A 35 14.47 -15.62 -2.42
N GLU A 36 14.65 -16.91 -2.72
CA GLU A 36 14.27 -17.54 -4.01
C GLU A 36 12.77 -17.35 -4.33
N ALA A 37 11.92 -17.35 -3.30
CA ALA A 37 10.48 -17.17 -3.42
C ALA A 37 10.03 -15.69 -3.41
N SER A 38 10.90 -14.76 -3.83
CA SER A 38 10.61 -13.32 -3.85
C SER A 38 10.25 -12.80 -5.24
N GLU A 39 9.35 -11.83 -5.28
CA GLU A 39 9.03 -11.04 -6.47
C GLU A 39 9.18 -9.55 -6.14
N ILE A 40 9.76 -8.77 -7.04
CA ILE A 40 9.80 -7.32 -6.97
C ILE A 40 8.56 -6.76 -7.67
N TRP A 41 7.73 -6.07 -6.89
CA TRP A 41 6.53 -5.38 -7.34
C TRP A 41 6.75 -3.87 -7.40
N GLN A 42 6.12 -3.22 -8.36
CA GLN A 42 6.02 -1.76 -8.41
C GLN A 42 4.60 -1.36 -8.81
N HIS A 43 3.97 -0.50 -8.02
CA HIS A 43 2.65 0.07 -8.34
C HIS A 43 2.80 1.31 -9.24
N PRO A 44 1.85 1.55 -10.15
CA PRO A 44 1.83 2.74 -10.98
C PRO A 44 1.74 4.00 -10.11
N GLY A 45 2.42 5.07 -10.56
CA GLY A 45 2.49 6.34 -9.82
C GLY A 45 3.40 6.35 -8.60
N SER A 46 4.11 5.25 -8.31
CA SER A 46 5.10 5.16 -7.23
C SER A 46 6.45 4.64 -7.73
N ASP A 47 7.53 5.24 -7.22
CA ASP A 47 8.91 4.76 -7.45
C ASP A 47 9.34 3.70 -6.42
N GLU A 48 8.45 3.33 -5.49
CA GLU A 48 8.72 2.30 -4.49
C GLU A 48 8.81 0.92 -5.13
N LEU A 49 9.86 0.20 -4.75
CA LEU A 49 10.04 -1.20 -5.09
C LEU A 49 9.64 -2.04 -3.87
N LEU A 50 8.63 -2.89 -4.02
CA LEU A 50 8.11 -3.72 -2.94
C LEU A 50 8.51 -5.17 -3.19
N VAL A 51 9.26 -5.76 -2.26
CA VAL A 51 9.62 -7.16 -2.30
C VAL A 51 8.53 -7.96 -1.61
N ARG A 52 7.87 -8.83 -2.37
CA ARG A 52 6.93 -9.83 -1.85
C ARG A 52 7.65 -11.15 -1.72
N THR A 53 7.91 -11.61 -0.51
CA THR A 53 8.47 -12.95 -0.29
C THR A 53 7.38 -13.89 0.19
N ARG A 54 7.20 -15.02 -0.50
CA ARG A 54 6.22 -16.05 -0.10
C ARG A 54 6.77 -16.91 1.02
N TYR A 55 5.92 -17.24 1.98
CA TYR A 55 6.27 -18.09 3.11
C TYR A 55 5.24 -19.19 3.33
N GLY A 56 5.70 -20.36 3.75
CA GLY A 56 4.81 -21.50 4.00
C GLY A 56 4.25 -22.13 2.72
N TRP A 57 3.30 -23.05 2.91
CA TRP A 57 2.70 -23.84 1.83
C TRP A 57 1.47 -23.16 1.21
N ASP A 58 0.90 -22.17 1.88
CA ASP A 58 -0.26 -21.43 1.40
C ASP A 58 0.18 -20.28 0.49
N ARG A 59 -0.51 -20.12 -0.65
CA ARG A 59 -0.15 -19.11 -1.66
C ARG A 59 -0.41 -17.66 -1.21
N HIS A 60 -1.07 -17.50 -0.06
CA HIS A 60 -1.54 -16.22 0.47
C HIS A 60 -0.59 -15.63 1.50
N SER A 61 0.18 -16.44 2.23
CA SER A 61 1.17 -15.93 3.18
C SER A 61 2.37 -15.33 2.45
N ALA A 62 2.47 -14.00 2.52
CA ALA A 62 3.63 -13.26 2.05
C ALA A 62 4.02 -12.18 3.05
N VAL A 63 5.30 -11.86 3.11
CA VAL A 63 5.78 -10.64 3.79
C VAL A 63 6.23 -9.66 2.74
N TRP A 64 5.90 -8.40 3.00
CA TRP A 64 6.25 -7.27 2.17
C TRP A 64 7.42 -6.50 2.80
N HIS A 65 8.37 -6.09 1.97
CA HIS A 65 9.47 -5.20 2.32
C HIS A 65 9.62 -4.11 1.27
N THR A 66 9.61 -2.84 1.68
CA THR A 66 9.94 -1.73 0.78
C THR A 66 11.44 -1.67 0.58
N MET A 67 11.89 -2.07 -0.62
CA MET A 67 13.29 -2.09 -0.99
C MET A 67 13.83 -0.68 -1.17
N THR A 68 14.87 -0.38 -0.42
CA THR A 68 15.57 0.90 -0.47
C THR A 68 16.55 0.95 -1.65
N PHE A 69 16.97 2.15 -2.05
CA PHE A 69 17.96 2.31 -3.10
C PHE A 69 19.30 1.61 -2.81
N PRO A 70 19.89 1.68 -1.58
CA PRO A 70 21.10 0.91 -1.25
C PRO A 70 20.93 -0.60 -1.39
N GLU A 71 19.78 -1.15 -0.99
CA GLU A 71 19.48 -2.58 -1.16
C GLU A 71 19.38 -2.94 -2.64
N TRP A 72 18.60 -2.18 -3.42
CA TRP A 72 18.45 -2.39 -4.87
C TRP A 72 19.79 -2.34 -5.61
N ARG A 73 20.66 -1.38 -5.23
CA ARG A 73 22.04 -1.29 -5.74
C ARG A 73 22.89 -2.49 -5.36
N THR A 74 22.80 -2.96 -4.12
CA THR A 74 23.57 -4.13 -3.63
C THR A 74 23.18 -5.40 -4.37
N LEU A 75 21.90 -5.51 -4.77
CA LEU A 75 21.38 -6.59 -5.59
C LEU A 75 21.75 -6.48 -7.09
N GLY A 76 22.43 -5.41 -7.50
CA GLY A 76 22.82 -5.18 -8.90
C GLY A 76 21.71 -4.63 -9.79
N PHE A 77 20.76 -3.89 -9.22
CA PHE A 77 19.62 -3.29 -9.91
C PHE A 77 18.70 -4.31 -10.61
N PRO A 78 18.18 -5.32 -9.89
CA PRO A 78 17.24 -6.28 -10.49
C PRO A 78 16.01 -5.56 -11.06
N PRO A 79 15.44 -6.06 -12.18
CA PRO A 79 14.24 -5.50 -12.77
C PRO A 79 13.02 -5.75 -11.88
N VAL A 80 11.93 -5.03 -12.17
CA VAL A 80 10.62 -5.29 -11.57
C VAL A 80 10.00 -6.53 -12.23
N ASP A 81 9.57 -7.49 -11.41
CA ASP A 81 8.92 -8.72 -11.88
C ASP A 81 7.42 -8.51 -12.16
N ARG A 82 6.77 -7.68 -11.33
CA ARG A 82 5.31 -7.48 -11.35
C ARG A 82 4.94 -6.00 -11.28
N ARG A 83 4.01 -5.59 -12.14
CA ARG A 83 3.40 -4.26 -12.09
C ARG A 83 2.02 -4.36 -11.45
N GLY A 84 1.77 -3.53 -10.44
CA GLY A 84 0.44 -3.39 -9.86
C GLY A 84 -0.55 -2.78 -10.85
N GLU A 85 -1.84 -2.94 -10.57
CA GLU A 85 -2.92 -2.40 -11.42
C GLU A 85 -3.44 -1.03 -10.95
N HIS A 86 -3.14 -0.66 -9.70
CA HIS A 86 -3.74 0.50 -9.05
C HIS A 86 -2.69 1.52 -8.61
N VAL A 87 -3.01 2.78 -8.83
CA VAL A 87 -2.39 3.92 -8.16
C VAL A 87 -3.08 4.08 -6.81
N TYR A 88 -2.31 4.20 -5.74
CA TYR A 88 -2.84 4.44 -4.40
C TYR A 88 -2.65 5.90 -4.04
N GLU A 89 -3.74 6.56 -3.68
CA GLU A 89 -3.79 8.01 -3.46
C GLU A 89 -4.57 8.31 -2.17
N ARG A 90 -4.29 9.46 -1.56
CA ARG A 90 -5.05 10.01 -0.43
C ARG A 90 -5.19 11.51 -0.59
N LEU A 91 -6.19 12.09 0.07
CA LEU A 91 -6.28 13.54 0.14
C LEU A 91 -5.20 14.10 1.07
N SER A 92 -4.75 15.32 0.82
CA SER A 92 -3.78 16.02 1.67
C SER A 92 -4.23 16.16 3.13
N TRP A 93 -5.53 16.14 3.37
CA TRP A 93 -6.16 16.39 4.66
C TRP A 93 -6.92 15.17 5.23
N LEU A 94 -6.95 14.04 4.52
CA LEU A 94 -7.64 12.82 4.93
C LEU A 94 -6.79 11.57 4.64
N GLU A 95 -6.62 10.73 5.65
CA GLU A 95 -5.78 9.51 5.60
C GLU A 95 -6.43 8.33 4.87
N THR A 96 -7.69 8.45 4.46
CA THR A 96 -8.38 7.38 3.73
C THR A 96 -7.72 7.16 2.36
N VAL A 97 -7.24 5.93 2.15
CA VAL A 97 -6.59 5.52 0.90
C VAL A 97 -7.63 5.13 -0.13
N VAL A 98 -7.41 5.59 -1.36
CA VAL A 98 -8.20 5.27 -2.55
C VAL A 98 -7.29 4.57 -3.54
N ALA A 99 -7.74 3.44 -4.08
CA ALA A 99 -7.12 2.76 -5.19
C ALA A 99 -7.84 3.21 -6.45
N ARG A 100 -7.07 3.64 -7.45
CA ARG A 100 -7.59 3.98 -8.77
C ARG A 100 -6.85 3.16 -9.80
N ARG A 101 -7.59 2.55 -10.73
CA ARG A 101 -6.96 1.77 -11.79
C ARG A 101 -6.09 2.69 -12.66
N ASP A 102 -4.85 2.29 -12.93
CA ASP A 102 -3.92 3.07 -13.75
C ASP A 102 -4.48 3.34 -15.15
N ARG A 103 -5.13 2.31 -15.70
CA ARG A 103 -5.88 2.39 -16.96
C ARG A 103 -7.35 2.09 -16.68
N GLY A 104 -8.14 3.13 -16.47
CA GLY A 104 -9.57 2.99 -16.27
C GLY A 104 -10.18 4.19 -15.53
N VAL A 105 -11.49 4.09 -15.28
CA VAL A 105 -12.23 5.05 -14.46
C VAL A 105 -12.58 4.49 -13.07
N ASP A 106 -12.26 3.21 -12.85
CA ASP A 106 -12.58 2.51 -11.62
C ASP A 106 -11.68 3.02 -10.50
N ALA A 107 -12.31 3.47 -9.42
CA ALA A 107 -11.64 3.80 -8.18
C ALA A 107 -12.54 3.44 -7.01
N HIS A 108 -11.93 3.14 -5.87
CA HIS A 108 -12.67 2.82 -4.64
C HIS A 108 -11.82 3.11 -3.41
N ARG A 109 -12.51 3.34 -2.29
CA ARG A 109 -11.88 3.35 -0.97
C ARG A 109 -11.32 1.96 -0.66
N VAL A 110 -10.06 1.94 -0.25
CA VAL A 110 -9.33 0.71 0.03
C VAL A 110 -9.48 0.32 1.49
N SER A 111 -9.72 -0.97 1.74
CA SER A 111 -9.70 -1.52 3.10
C SER A 111 -8.26 -1.75 3.57
N PHE A 112 -8.04 -1.80 4.89
CA PHE A 112 -6.69 -2.06 5.41
C PHE A 112 -6.11 -3.41 4.93
N ASP A 113 -6.95 -4.44 4.82
CA ASP A 113 -6.53 -5.77 4.36
C ASP A 113 -6.16 -5.74 2.88
N GLU A 114 -6.96 -5.08 2.04
CA GLU A 114 -6.64 -4.90 0.62
C GLU A 114 -5.33 -4.12 0.42
N TRP A 115 -5.14 -3.02 1.16
CA TRP A 115 -3.89 -2.27 1.10
C TRP A 115 -2.70 -3.09 1.60
N SER A 116 -2.91 -3.94 2.60
CA SER A 116 -1.89 -4.85 3.13
C SER A 116 -1.50 -5.94 2.13
N GLU A 117 -2.47 -6.51 1.43
CA GLU A 117 -2.24 -7.47 0.35
C GLU A 117 -1.46 -6.85 -0.82
N ALA A 118 -1.64 -5.54 -1.05
CA ALA A 118 -0.88 -4.79 -2.05
C ALA A 118 0.54 -4.40 -1.60
N GLY A 119 0.93 -4.73 -0.36
CA GLY A 119 2.23 -4.37 0.20
C GLY A 119 2.32 -2.96 0.77
N ARG A 120 1.18 -2.32 1.00
CA ARG A 120 1.05 -0.97 1.56
C ARG A 120 1.92 0.09 0.88
N PRO A 121 1.82 0.26 -0.45
CA PRO A 121 2.52 1.34 -1.13
C PRO A 121 2.16 2.68 -0.49
N THR A 122 3.15 3.56 -0.37
CA THR A 122 2.93 4.92 0.13
C THR A 122 1.95 5.64 -0.79
N PRO A 123 0.78 6.08 -0.27
CA PRO A 123 -0.20 6.74 -1.11
C PRO A 123 0.30 8.10 -1.60
N GLY A 124 0.12 8.37 -2.88
CA GLY A 124 0.31 9.70 -3.45
C GLY A 124 -0.66 10.70 -2.82
N THR A 125 -0.23 11.95 -2.60
CA THR A 125 -1.10 12.97 -2.04
C THR A 125 -1.75 13.79 -3.16
N VAL A 126 -3.08 13.86 -3.17
CA VAL A 126 -3.86 14.67 -4.11
C VAL A 126 -4.70 15.71 -3.38
N ALA A 127 -5.07 16.78 -4.09
CA ALA A 127 -5.90 17.84 -3.52
C ALA A 127 -7.40 17.49 -3.50
N ALA A 128 -7.86 16.74 -4.52
CA ALA A 128 -9.25 16.30 -4.68
C ALA A 128 -9.30 15.08 -5.60
N PHE A 129 -10.32 14.25 -5.40
CA PHE A 129 -10.70 13.20 -6.35
C PHE A 129 -11.81 13.68 -7.30
N PRO A 130 -11.93 13.06 -8.50
CA PRO A 130 -13.07 13.32 -9.38
C PRO A 130 -14.41 13.05 -8.68
N GLY A 131 -15.31 14.03 -8.73
CA GLY A 131 -16.64 13.93 -8.12
C GLY A 131 -16.72 14.36 -6.65
N ASP A 132 -15.59 14.75 -6.04
CA ASP A 132 -15.58 15.33 -4.69
C ASP A 132 -16.43 16.59 -4.62
N ARG A 133 -17.25 16.70 -3.57
CA ARG A 133 -18.08 17.87 -3.32
C ARG A 133 -18.19 18.15 -1.83
N TYR A 134 -18.45 19.42 -1.52
CA TYR A 134 -18.76 19.88 -0.19
C TYR A 134 -20.21 20.36 -0.16
N CYS A 135 -20.99 19.86 0.79
CA CYS A 135 -22.39 20.25 0.95
C CYS A 135 -22.69 20.65 2.40
N SER A 136 -23.75 21.41 2.60
CA SER A 136 -24.24 21.83 3.91
C SER A 136 -25.71 21.47 4.07
N VAL A 137 -26.17 21.18 5.29
CA VAL A 137 -27.60 20.99 5.55
C VAL A 137 -28.26 22.37 5.73
N PRO A 138 -29.40 22.68 5.08
CA PRO A 138 -30.11 23.94 5.28
C PRO A 138 -30.40 24.21 6.77
N GLY A 139 -30.02 25.39 7.25
CA GLY A 139 -30.15 25.75 8.67
C GLY A 139 -29.06 25.21 9.60
N SER A 140 -28.04 24.53 9.06
CA SER A 140 -26.86 24.08 9.81
C SER A 140 -25.59 24.80 9.33
N ALA A 141 -24.65 25.01 10.24
CA ALA A 141 -23.29 25.47 9.93
C ALA A 141 -22.34 24.29 9.58
N GLU A 142 -22.82 23.05 9.62
CA GLU A 142 -22.04 21.86 9.30
C GLU A 142 -21.73 21.79 7.79
N ILE A 143 -20.44 21.64 7.47
CA ILE A 143 -19.96 21.32 6.12
C ILE A 143 -19.57 19.85 6.09
N ARG A 144 -20.08 19.11 5.10
CA ARG A 144 -19.76 17.71 4.86
C ARG A 144 -18.97 17.57 3.57
N TYR A 145 -17.92 16.78 3.61
CA TYR A 145 -17.27 16.24 2.42
C TYR A 145 -18.03 15.00 1.95
N VAL A 146 -18.29 14.91 0.65
CA VAL A 146 -18.85 13.71 0.01
C VAL A 146 -18.00 13.42 -1.21
N GLY A 147 -17.46 12.21 -1.25
CA GLY A 147 -16.56 11.79 -2.33
C GLY A 147 -16.15 10.34 -2.15
N ILE A 148 -15.29 9.86 -3.04
CA ILE A 148 -14.90 8.44 -3.06
C ILE A 148 -14.17 8.00 -1.79
N ALA A 149 -13.43 8.91 -1.15
CA ALA A 149 -12.74 8.62 0.10
C ALA A 149 -13.72 8.43 1.27
N GLU A 150 -14.88 9.09 1.24
CA GLU A 150 -15.93 8.97 2.26
C GLU A 150 -17.31 8.91 1.59
N PRO A 151 -17.72 7.74 1.06
CA PRO A 151 -18.95 7.62 0.27
C PRO A 151 -20.22 7.87 1.09
N ASN A 152 -20.15 7.65 2.41
CA ASN A 152 -21.25 7.94 3.34
C ASN A 152 -21.26 9.41 3.81
N GLY A 153 -20.31 10.21 3.33
CA GLY A 153 -20.10 11.59 3.75
C GLY A 153 -19.38 11.72 5.09
N LEU A 154 -18.59 12.78 5.23
CA LEU A 154 -17.82 13.10 6.42
C LEU A 154 -18.11 14.53 6.86
N ALA A 155 -18.69 14.70 8.05
CA ALA A 155 -18.78 16.02 8.67
C ALA A 155 -17.37 16.52 9.02
N LEU A 156 -17.03 17.72 8.56
CA LEU A 156 -15.71 18.29 8.79
C LEU A 156 -15.65 18.97 10.15
N SER A 157 -14.66 18.61 10.96
CA SER A 157 -14.23 19.46 12.08
C SER A 157 -13.61 20.75 11.54
N PHE A 158 -13.53 21.77 12.38
CA PHE A 158 -12.89 23.04 12.00
C PHE A 158 -11.45 22.83 11.49
N GLU A 159 -10.66 22.00 12.17
CA GLU A 159 -9.29 21.69 11.77
C GLU A 159 -9.22 21.01 10.39
N ARG A 160 -10.09 20.03 10.12
CA ARG A 160 -10.15 19.37 8.80
C ARG A 160 -10.64 20.31 7.72
N TRP A 161 -11.58 21.21 8.03
CA TRP A 161 -12.06 22.22 7.09
C TRP A 161 -10.94 23.20 6.70
N ILE A 162 -10.13 23.66 7.65
CA ILE A 162 -8.94 24.47 7.36
C ILE A 162 -7.92 23.67 6.54
N ALA A 163 -7.63 22.42 6.93
CA ALA A 163 -6.69 21.56 6.20
C ALA A 163 -7.14 21.26 4.76
N ALA A 164 -8.45 21.17 4.53
CA ALA A 164 -9.06 21.03 3.20
C ALA A 164 -9.06 22.34 2.38
N GLY A 165 -8.54 23.45 2.92
CA GLY A 165 -8.46 24.74 2.22
C GLY A 165 -9.71 25.60 2.38
N SER A 166 -10.46 25.44 3.47
CA SER A 166 -11.67 26.21 3.78
C SER A 166 -12.73 26.20 2.67
N PRO A 167 -13.13 25.03 2.14
CA PRO A 167 -14.07 24.95 1.03
C PRO A 167 -15.44 25.51 1.41
N GLN A 168 -16.09 26.18 0.46
CA GLN A 168 -17.50 26.54 0.56
C GLN A 168 -18.39 25.38 0.11
N ALA A 169 -19.57 25.27 0.70
CA ALA A 169 -20.57 24.32 0.25
C ALA A 169 -21.10 24.72 -1.14
N SER A 170 -21.18 23.76 -2.06
CA SER A 170 -21.71 23.96 -3.41
C SER A 170 -23.20 23.63 -3.54
N GLY A 171 -23.84 23.14 -2.48
CA GLY A 171 -25.26 22.81 -2.44
C GLY A 171 -25.70 22.16 -1.12
N SER A 172 -26.96 21.71 -1.09
CA SER A 172 -27.50 20.96 0.04
C SER A 172 -27.09 19.49 0.00
N CYS A 173 -26.79 18.94 1.18
CA CYS A 173 -26.95 17.51 1.42
C CYS A 173 -28.47 17.26 1.68
#